data_AF-A0A2I0PJN5-F1
#
_entry.id   AF-A0A2I0PJN5-F1
#
_cell.length_a   1.000
_cell.length_b   1.000
_cell.length_c   1.000
_cell.angle_alpha   90.00
_cell.angle_beta   90.00
_cell.angle_gamma   90.00
#
_symmetry.space_group_name_H-M   'P 1'
#
loop_
_entity.id
_entity.type
_entity.pdbx_description
1 polymer ?
#
loop_
_entity_poly.entity_id
_entity_poly.type
_entity_poly.pdbx_seq_one_letter_code
_entity_poly.pdbx_strand_id
1 'polypeptide(L)'
;MEHVIKRKGEREQYEPTKIKNALQKASIDAGYTPEEKEDIIEEVYYNIKEQIEGKKELKTDTIKMCILTELDKCEPYIAKSWRIFDNKFKKR
;
A
#
# COMPACT_ATOMS: atom_id res chain seq x y z
N MET A 1 4.94 -4.26 -13.86
CA MET A 1 6.04 -4.04 -12.90
C MET A 1 6.76 -5.36 -12.67
N GLU A 2 8.09 -5.39 -12.77
CA GLU A 2 8.86 -6.64 -12.67
C GLU A 2 9.50 -6.82 -11.28
N HIS A 3 10.14 -5.77 -10.74
CA HIS A 3 10.88 -5.87 -9.48
C HIS A 3 10.64 -4.67 -8.54
N VAL A 4 10.57 -4.96 -7.24
CA VAL A 4 10.53 -3.99 -6.14
C VAL A 4 11.90 -3.91 -5.49
N ILE A 5 12.43 -2.70 -5.33
CA ILE A 5 13.66 -2.44 -4.58
C ILE A 5 13.29 -2.19 -3.10
N LYS A 6 13.80 -3.03 -2.21
CA LYS A 6 13.65 -2.89 -0.76
C LYS A 6 14.49 -1.74 -0.23
N ARG A 7 14.22 -1.35 1.02
CA ARG A 7 14.94 -0.27 1.71
C ARG A 7 16.47 -0.48 1.76
N LYS A 8 16.93 -1.73 1.86
CA LYS A 8 18.36 -2.10 1.87
C LYS A 8 18.97 -2.32 0.47
N GLY A 9 18.21 -2.05 -0.60
CA GLY A 9 18.66 -2.24 -1.98
C GLY A 9 18.43 -3.64 -2.56
N GLU A 10 17.94 -4.59 -1.75
CA GLU A 10 17.54 -5.92 -2.22
C GLU A 10 16.41 -5.83 -3.25
N ARG A 11 16.51 -6.64 -4.31
CA ARG A 11 15.50 -6.73 -5.36
C ARG A 11 14.60 -7.93 -5.09
N GLU A 12 13.30 -7.71 -5.10
CA GLU A 12 12.30 -8.76 -4.98
C GLU A 12 11.37 -8.70 -6.20
N GLN A 13 10.84 -9.84 -6.62
CA GLN A 13 9.80 -9.87 -7.65
C GLN A 13 8.55 -9.13 -7.16
N TYR A 14 7.93 -8.35 -8.04
CA TYR A 14 6.67 -7.68 -7.73
C TYR A 14 5.55 -8.72 -7.57
N GLU A 15 4.93 -8.75 -6.38
CA GLU A 15 3.75 -9.55 -6.11
C GLU A 15 2.52 -8.64 -5.90
N PRO A 16 1.53 -8.65 -6.80
CA PRO A 16 0.36 -7.77 -6.70
C PRO A 16 -0.48 -8.05 -5.44
N THR A 17 -0.52 -9.30 -5.01
CA THR A 17 -1.23 -9.73 -3.78
C THR A 17 -0.71 -9.02 -2.53
N LYS A 18 0.58 -8.62 -2.50
CA LYS A 18 1.16 -7.91 -1.35
C LYS A 18 0.56 -6.51 -1.16
N ILE A 19 0.14 -5.83 -2.23
CA ILE A 19 -0.54 -4.53 -2.12
C ILE A 19 -1.92 -4.73 -1.50
N LYS A 20 -2.73 -5.64 -2.06
CA LYS A 20 -4.07 -5.94 -1.55
C LYS A 20 -4.05 -6.39 -0.08
N ASN A 21 -3.13 -7.29 0.27
CA ASN A 21 -2.95 -7.74 1.66
C ASN A 21 -2.57 -6.61 2.61
N ALA A 22 -1.79 -5.63 2.15
CA ALA A 22 -1.39 -4.50 2.98
C ALA A 22 -2.56 -3.52 3.18
N LEU A 23 -3.39 -3.30 2.17
CA LEU A 23 -4.63 -2.50 2.27
C LEU A 23 -5.64 -3.14 3.24
N GLN A 24 -5.83 -4.47 3.16
CA GLN A 24 -6.70 -5.20 4.09
C GLN A 24 -6.22 -5.07 5.53
N LYS A 25 -4.92 -5.25 5.78
CA LYS A 25 -4.33 -5.07 7.12
C LYS A 25 -4.53 -3.65 7.65
N ALA A 26 -4.33 -2.64 6.82
CA ALA A 26 -4.55 -1.26 7.22
C ALA A 26 -6.01 -0.94 7.53
N SER A 27 -6.95 -1.60 6.83
CA SER A 27 -8.38 -1.49 7.12
C SER A 27 -8.70 -2.09 8.49
N ILE A 28 -8.16 -3.27 8.79
CA ILE A 28 -8.26 -3.92 10.12
C ILE A 28 -7.63 -3.05 11.21
N ASP A 29 -6.44 -2.50 10.98
CA ASP A 29 -5.76 -1.61 11.92
C ASP A 29 -6.53 -0.30 12.14
N ALA A 30 -7.33 0.14 11.17
CA ALA A 30 -8.25 1.27 11.30
C ALA A 30 -9.56 0.89 12.01
N GLY A 31 -9.80 -0.39 12.30
CA GLY A 31 -11.01 -0.86 12.97
C GLY A 31 -12.16 -1.21 12.03
N TYR A 32 -11.89 -1.39 10.75
CA TYR A 32 -12.86 -1.90 9.76
C TYR A 32 -12.60 -3.37 9.45
N THR A 33 -13.60 -4.07 8.96
CA THR A 33 -13.36 -5.36 8.30
C THR A 33 -12.95 -5.16 6.83
N PRO A 34 -12.17 -6.07 6.24
CA PRO A 34 -11.86 -6.01 4.81
C PRO A 34 -13.09 -5.98 3.92
N GLU A 35 -14.17 -6.65 4.32
CA GLU A 35 -15.43 -6.70 3.56
C GLU A 35 -16.15 -5.34 3.57
N GLU A 36 -16.17 -4.63 4.71
CA GLU A 36 -16.77 -3.29 4.82
C GLU A 36 -16.09 -2.25 3.91
N LYS A 37 -14.84 -2.49 3.56
CA LYS A 37 -14.00 -1.58 2.77
C LYS A 37 -13.52 -2.21 1.47
N GLU A 38 -14.15 -3.30 1.02
CA GLU A 38 -13.71 -4.04 -0.16
C GLU A 38 -13.66 -3.15 -1.41
N ASP A 39 -14.72 -2.37 -1.64
CA ASP A 39 -14.80 -1.44 -2.78
C ASP A 39 -13.64 -0.42 -2.77
N ILE A 40 -13.33 0.14 -1.61
CA ILE A 40 -12.23 1.11 -1.44
C ILE A 40 -10.87 0.43 -1.63
N ILE A 41 -10.71 -0.79 -1.09
CA ILE A 41 -9.48 -1.57 -1.24
C ILE A 41 -9.24 -1.89 -2.71
N GLU A 42 -10.26 -2.32 -3.44
CA GLU A 42 -10.19 -2.60 -4.87
C GLU A 42 -9.89 -1.34 -5.67
N GLU A 43 -10.62 -0.25 -5.46
CA GLU A 43 -10.41 1.03 -6.15
C GLU A 43 -8.97 1.53 -5.96
N VAL A 44 -8.49 1.57 -4.72
CA VAL A 44 -7.12 1.99 -4.40
C VAL A 44 -6.11 1.04 -5.05
N TYR A 45 -6.34 -0.27 -5.00
CA TYR A 45 -5.48 -1.26 -5.64
C TYR A 45 -5.38 -1.05 -7.16
N TYR A 46 -6.50 -0.83 -7.85
CA TYR A 46 -6.52 -0.55 -9.29
C TYR A 46 -5.77 0.74 -9.62
N ASN A 47 -6.03 1.82 -8.89
CA ASN A 47 -5.36 3.11 -9.10
C ASN A 47 -3.84 2.99 -8.91
N ILE A 48 -3.39 2.27 -7.87
CA ILE A 48 -1.96 2.03 -7.65
C ILE A 48 -1.39 1.18 -8.78
N LYS A 49 -2.08 0.11 -9.18
CA LYS A 49 -1.64 -0.79 -10.24
C LYS A 49 -1.42 -0.02 -11.54
N GLU A 50 -2.34 0.86 -11.91
CA GLU A 50 -2.22 1.74 -13.08
C GLU A 50 -1.02 2.71 -12.93
N GLN A 51 -0.85 3.34 -11.77
CA GLN A 51 0.27 4.26 -11.51
C GLN A 51 1.66 3.60 -11.57
N ILE A 52 1.75 2.29 -11.30
CA ILE A 52 3.00 1.52 -11.32
C ILE A 52 3.14 0.65 -12.57
N GLU A 53 2.11 0.61 -13.42
CA GLU A 53 2.15 -0.07 -14.69
C GLU A 53 3.21 0.55 -15.61
N GLY A 54 3.84 -0.27 -16.45
CA GLY A 54 4.95 0.16 -17.32
C GLY A 54 6.29 0.45 -16.62
N LYS A 55 6.35 0.50 -15.27
CA LYS A 55 7.62 0.69 -14.54
C LYS A 55 8.34 -0.64 -14.33
N LYS A 56 9.61 -0.71 -14.74
CA LYS A 56 10.45 -1.91 -14.59
C LYS A 56 10.85 -2.17 -13.14
N GLU A 57 11.30 -1.12 -12.46
CA GLU A 57 11.76 -1.18 -11.07
C GLU A 57 11.15 -0.02 -10.26
N LEU A 58 10.67 -0.31 -9.05
CA LEU A 58 10.21 0.73 -8.11
C LEU A 58 10.71 0.45 -6.69
N LYS A 59 10.99 1.51 -5.95
CA LYS A 59 11.29 1.39 -4.52
C LYS A 59 10.01 1.09 -3.74
N THR A 60 10.15 0.27 -2.70
CA THR A 60 9.04 -0.04 -1.77
C THR A 60 8.45 1.25 -1.18
N ASP A 61 9.28 2.26 -0.89
CA ASP A 61 8.81 3.54 -0.36
C ASP A 61 7.95 4.32 -1.37
N THR A 62 8.23 4.20 -2.67
CA THR A 62 7.39 4.81 -3.72
C THR A 62 6.02 4.16 -3.77
N ILE A 63 5.95 2.82 -3.70
CA ILE A 63 4.67 2.10 -3.66
C ILE A 63 3.87 2.50 -2.41
N LYS A 64 4.54 2.60 -1.25
CA LYS A 64 3.90 3.07 -0.01
C LYS A 64 3.34 4.49 -0.15
N MET A 65 4.08 5.41 -0.78
CA MET A 65 3.60 6.77 -1.02
C MET A 65 2.37 6.77 -1.94
N CYS A 66 2.36 5.97 -3.01
CA CYS A 66 1.18 5.79 -3.87
C CYS A 66 -0.02 5.30 -3.06
N ILE A 67 0.16 4.24 -2.25
CA ILE A 67 -0.90 3.71 -1.37
C ILE A 67 -1.47 4.80 -0.46
N LEU A 68 -0.60 5.52 0.26
CA LEU A 68 -1.05 6.55 1.20
C LEU A 68 -1.73 7.73 0.50
N THR A 69 -1.29 8.08 -0.70
CA THR A 69 -1.86 9.18 -1.50
C THR A 69 -3.26 8.82 -2.00
N GLU A 70 -3.47 7.58 -2.45
CA GLU A 70 -4.80 7.13 -2.88
C GLU A 70 -5.73 6.91 -1.69
N LEU A 71 -5.23 6.33 -0.58
CA LEU A 71 -6.02 6.22 0.65
C LEU A 71 -6.40 7.59 1.22
N ASP A 72 -5.55 8.62 1.12
CA ASP A 72 -5.90 9.98 1.56
C ASP A 72 -7.08 10.56 0.77
N LYS A 73 -7.35 10.09 -0.46
CA LYS A 73 -8.48 10.53 -1.27
C LYS A 73 -9.74 9.73 -0.94
N CYS A 74 -9.61 8.40 -0.89
CA CYS A 74 -10.76 7.49 -0.78
C CYS A 74 -11.17 7.26 0.69
N GLU A 75 -10.21 7.07 1.60
CA GLU A 75 -10.47 6.78 3.01
C GLU A 75 -9.34 7.29 3.93
N PRO A 76 -9.35 8.60 4.28
CA PRO A 76 -8.28 9.24 5.03
C PRO A 76 -8.01 8.63 6.41
N TYR A 77 -9.00 7.97 7.01
CA TYR A 77 -8.85 7.35 8.32
C TYR A 77 -7.95 6.11 8.27
N ILE A 78 -8.06 5.30 7.21
CA ILE A 78 -7.15 4.17 6.97
C ILE A 78 -5.73 4.69 6.72
N ALA A 79 -5.57 5.74 5.91
CA ALA A 79 -4.26 6.37 5.68
C ALA A 79 -3.62 6.87 6.98
N LYS A 80 -4.42 7.49 7.86
CA LYS A 80 -3.97 7.93 9.19
C LYS A 80 -3.54 6.76 10.06
N SER A 81 -4.33 5.69 10.13
CA SER A 81 -3.97 4.48 10.89
C SER A 81 -2.66 3.88 10.39
N TRP A 82 -2.51 3.76 9.07
CA TRP A 82 -1.27 3.31 8.43
C TRP A 82 -0.08 4.17 8.84
N ARG A 83 -0.17 5.50 8.80
CA ARG A 83 0.93 6.38 9.21
C ARG A 83 1.32 6.20 10.68
N ILE A 84 0.35 5.97 11.56
CA ILE A 84 0.60 5.69 12.98
C ILE A 84 1.35 4.37 13.14
N PHE A 85 0.90 3.32 12.44
CA PHE A 85 1.60 2.03 12.39
C PHE A 85 3.04 2.22 11.88
N ASP A 86 3.20 2.82 10.70
CA ASP A 86 4.50 3.00 10.07
C ASP A 86 5.45 3.82 10.96
N ASN A 87 4.97 4.85 11.67
CA ASN A 87 5.77 5.60 12.65
C ASN A 87 6.16 4.74 13.88
N LYS A 88 5.25 3.90 14.37
CA LYS A 88 5.50 2.97 15.50
C LYS A 88 6.55 1.92 15.14
N PHE A 89 6.57 1.44 13.89
CA PHE A 89 7.45 0.36 13.44
C PHE A 89 8.69 0.83 12.66
N LYS A 90 8.77 2.09 12.19
CA LYS A 90 9.95 2.68 11.52
C LYS A 90 11.10 3.05 12.46
N LYS A 91 10.97 2.86 13.78
CA LYS A 91 12.03 3.12 14.78
C LYS A 91 13.06 1.98 14.95
N ARG A 92 13.14 1.00 14.05
CA ARG A 92 14.18 -0.06 14.10
C ARG A 92 14.89 -0.23 12.77
#